data_AF-A0A7Y5EWN8-F1
#
_entry.id   AF-A0A7Y5EWN8-F1
#
_cell.length_a   1.000
_cell.length_b   1.000
_cell.length_c   1.000
_cell.angle_alpha   90.00
_cell.angle_beta   90.00
_cell.angle_gamma   90.00
#
_symmetry.space_group_name_H-M   'P 1'
#
loop_
_entity.id
_entity.type
_entity.pdbx_description
1 polymer ?
#
loop_
_entity_poly.entity_id
_entity_poly.type
_entity_poly.pdbx_seq_one_letter_code
_entity_poly.pdbx_strand_id
1 'polypeptide(L)'
;MRNFAILILILPFMIFAQDKPDSSNEKKEETKVNSADSKPMKHESGDVTINPYDVSEGFKQSNYRNLSKLKISMMNHGTTDKFNKLMVGYVDASSSFQERQFLAARKKFEQNAKEIKEECKSTSEKYKSTYSKLAKDASKLAIERKINPEAGSSANLSSVLETHMNNALQTGGIAEDLLNYNPCDSISVYRNSIFQFLMIYYTINKDKNRYLTAKERLEKNLLIDDDYIPAEYIKDYDDSLESISVNREKAREKDREEVKKMISLRYGETKAKDQSGKNPTNEKPSQTSTDNKTETKDEKPNDKK
;
A
#
# COMPACT_ATOMS: atom_id res chain seq x y z
N MET A 1 13.65 35.86 -13.28
CA MET A 1 12.87 35.15 -12.25
C MET A 1 11.43 35.07 -12.72
N ARG A 2 10.96 33.88 -13.13
CA ARG A 2 9.59 33.65 -13.61
C ARG A 2 8.96 32.60 -12.70
N ASN A 3 7.95 33.03 -11.96
CA ASN A 3 7.09 32.19 -11.12
C ASN A 3 6.29 31.23 -12.01
N PHE A 4 6.39 29.93 -11.74
CA PHE A 4 5.43 28.95 -12.24
C PHE A 4 4.49 28.58 -11.09
N ALA A 5 3.33 29.23 -11.09
CA ALA A 5 2.16 28.79 -10.35
C ALA A 5 1.57 27.58 -11.07
N ILE A 6 1.48 26.43 -10.39
CA ILE A 6 0.77 25.26 -10.91
C ILE A 6 -0.70 25.40 -10.51
N LEU A 7 -1.52 25.64 -11.53
CA LEU A 7 -2.97 25.68 -11.49
C LEU A 7 -3.49 24.23 -11.35
N ILE A 8 -4.06 23.87 -10.19
CA ILE A 8 -4.74 22.60 -10.00
C ILE A 8 -6.17 22.76 -10.53
N LEU A 9 -6.42 22.19 -11.72
CA LEU A 9 -7.74 22.05 -12.33
C LEU A 9 -8.47 20.88 -11.66
N ILE A 10 -9.41 21.21 -10.76
CA ILE A 10 -10.39 20.26 -10.23
C ILE A 10 -11.57 20.24 -11.21
N LEU A 11 -11.73 19.14 -11.94
CA LEU A 11 -12.94 18.90 -12.74
C LEU A 11 -14.01 18.22 -11.87
N PRO A 12 -15.26 18.72 -11.87
CA PRO A 12 -16.38 18.09 -11.20
C PRO A 12 -16.97 16.96 -12.06
N PHE A 13 -17.01 15.74 -11.54
CA PHE A 13 -17.89 14.69 -12.06
C PHE A 13 -19.32 14.96 -11.60
N MET A 14 -20.16 15.48 -12.51
CA MET A 14 -21.61 15.37 -12.44
C MET A 14 -22.10 14.61 -13.67
N ILE A 15 -22.59 13.37 -13.49
CA ILE A 15 -23.71 12.84 -14.26
C ILE A 15 -24.51 11.93 -13.33
N PHE A 16 -25.60 12.46 -12.75
CA PHE A 16 -26.78 11.66 -12.43
C PHE A 16 -27.97 12.40 -13.04
N ALA A 17 -28.55 11.78 -14.06
CA ALA A 17 -29.78 12.20 -14.68
C ALA A 17 -30.92 12.16 -13.65
N GLN A 18 -31.61 13.27 -13.47
CA GLN A 18 -32.93 13.31 -12.85
C GLN A 18 -33.96 13.00 -13.94
N ASP A 19 -34.33 11.73 -14.08
CA ASP A 19 -35.63 11.39 -14.66
C ASP A 19 -36.68 11.51 -13.57
N LYS A 20 -37.62 12.44 -13.77
CA LYS A 20 -38.88 12.49 -13.00
C LYS A 20 -39.73 11.28 -13.39
N PRO A 21 -40.34 10.56 -12.44
CA PRO A 21 -41.49 9.73 -12.78
C PRO A 21 -42.77 10.56 -12.75
N ASP A 22 -43.42 10.63 -13.89
CA ASP A 22 -44.83 11.01 -14.02
C ASP A 22 -45.70 10.09 -13.17
N SER A 23 -46.72 10.69 -12.56
CA SER A 23 -47.80 10.00 -11.87
C SER A 23 -48.60 9.13 -12.85
N SER A 24 -48.60 7.82 -12.67
CA SER A 24 -49.74 7.01 -13.07
C SER A 24 -49.85 5.74 -12.21
N ASN A 25 -51.09 5.38 -11.92
CA ASN A 25 -51.54 4.36 -10.98
C ASN A 25 -50.82 3.01 -11.11
N GLU A 26 -50.16 2.57 -10.04
CA GLU A 26 -49.90 1.16 -9.81
C GLU A 26 -50.46 0.72 -8.45
N LYS A 27 -51.28 -0.32 -8.51
CA LYS A 27 -51.93 -0.99 -7.38
C LYS A 27 -50.87 -1.40 -6.35
N LYS A 28 -51.10 -1.03 -5.10
CA LYS A 28 -50.43 -1.65 -3.93
C LYS A 28 -50.61 -3.16 -3.98
N GLU A 29 -49.57 -3.88 -4.41
CA GLU A 29 -49.34 -5.22 -3.87
C GLU A 29 -48.78 -5.05 -2.46
N GLU A 30 -49.66 -5.20 -1.48
CA GLU A 30 -49.26 -5.39 -0.09
C GLU A 30 -48.60 -6.76 0.04
N THR A 31 -47.28 -6.80 -0.15
CA THR A 31 -46.47 -7.92 0.34
C THR A 31 -46.69 -8.00 1.86
N LYS A 32 -47.27 -9.10 2.34
CA LYS A 32 -47.45 -9.40 3.77
C LYS A 32 -46.11 -9.24 4.50
N VAL A 33 -45.93 -8.10 5.17
CA VAL A 33 -44.88 -7.92 6.17
C VAL A 33 -45.25 -8.85 7.32
N ASN A 34 -44.37 -9.81 7.64
CA ASN A 34 -44.56 -10.68 8.80
C ASN A 34 -44.72 -9.80 10.05
N SER A 35 -45.83 -9.96 10.78
CA SER A 35 -46.24 -9.07 11.88
C SER A 35 -45.28 -9.00 13.08
N ALA A 36 -44.18 -9.75 13.03
CA ALA A 36 -43.10 -9.73 14.00
C ALA A 36 -42.04 -8.67 13.68
N ASP A 37 -41.80 -8.36 12.41
CA ASP A 37 -40.76 -7.40 11.98
C ASP A 37 -41.16 -5.93 12.15
N SER A 38 -42.46 -5.66 12.33
CA SER A 38 -43.01 -4.31 12.56
C SER A 38 -43.23 -3.97 14.04
N LYS A 39 -43.06 -4.94 14.95
CA LYS A 39 -43.25 -4.70 16.38
C LYS A 39 -41.94 -4.25 17.02
N PRO A 40 -41.95 -3.16 17.81
CA PRO A 40 -40.78 -2.74 18.57
C PRO A 40 -40.35 -3.84 19.55
N MET A 41 -39.06 -4.14 19.61
CA MET A 41 -38.51 -5.10 20.58
C MET A 41 -38.21 -4.39 21.90
N LYS A 42 -38.59 -4.99 23.03
CA LYS A 42 -38.15 -4.51 24.35
C LYS A 42 -36.68 -4.87 24.58
N HIS A 43 -35.90 -3.91 25.04
CA HIS A 43 -34.54 -4.12 25.52
C HIS A 43 -34.54 -4.95 26.83
N GLU A 44 -33.45 -5.65 27.14
CA GLU A 44 -33.31 -6.49 28.37
C GLU A 44 -33.47 -5.68 29.68
N SER A 45 -33.39 -4.35 29.60
CA SER A 45 -33.61 -3.41 30.71
C SER A 45 -35.06 -2.90 30.85
N GLY A 46 -36.01 -3.44 30.08
CA GLY A 46 -37.45 -3.31 30.33
C GLY A 46 -38.16 -2.09 29.73
N ASP A 47 -37.45 -0.99 29.43
CA ASP A 47 -38.10 0.30 29.12
C ASP A 47 -37.87 0.87 27.71
N VAL A 48 -36.95 0.30 26.92
CA VAL A 48 -36.64 0.82 25.56
C VAL A 48 -37.20 -0.12 24.51
N THR A 49 -38.20 0.36 23.76
CA THR A 49 -38.67 -0.28 22.54
C THR A 49 -37.81 0.16 21.36
N ILE A 50 -36.92 -0.72 20.89
CA ILE A 50 -36.06 -0.43 19.75
C ILE A 50 -36.69 -1.00 18.47
N ASN A 51 -36.80 -0.16 17.45
CA ASN A 51 -37.26 -0.54 16.13
C ASN A 51 -36.21 -1.47 15.46
N PRO A 52 -36.58 -2.70 15.06
CA PRO A 52 -35.67 -3.62 14.36
C PRO A 52 -35.02 -3.03 13.11
N TYR A 53 -35.71 -2.10 12.42
CA TYR A 53 -35.16 -1.38 11.27
C TYR A 53 -33.93 -0.54 11.67
N ASP A 54 -34.03 0.30 12.69
CA ASP A 54 -32.96 1.24 13.09
C ASP A 54 -31.69 0.51 13.52
N VAL A 55 -31.84 -0.59 14.27
CA VAL A 55 -30.72 -1.44 14.69
C VAL A 55 -30.04 -2.09 13.49
N SER A 56 -30.85 -2.65 12.58
CA SER A 56 -30.33 -3.33 11.40
C SER A 56 -29.60 -2.35 10.48
N GLU A 57 -30.14 -1.14 10.30
CA GLU A 57 -29.50 -0.08 9.51
C GLU A 57 -28.17 0.36 10.14
N GLY A 58 -28.13 0.49 11.47
CA GLY A 58 -26.89 0.78 12.21
C GLY A 58 -25.80 -0.26 11.97
N PHE A 59 -26.14 -1.55 12.05
CA PHE A 59 -25.16 -2.60 11.72
C PHE A 59 -24.80 -2.63 10.23
N LYS A 60 -25.75 -2.40 9.33
CA LYS A 60 -25.47 -2.32 7.89
C LYS A 60 -24.39 -1.29 7.58
N GLN A 61 -24.51 -0.09 8.14
CA GLN A 61 -23.53 0.98 7.96
C GLN A 61 -22.18 0.66 8.60
N SER A 62 -22.20 0.13 9.84
CA SER A 62 -20.99 -0.24 10.58
C SER A 62 -20.20 -1.34 9.85
N ASN A 63 -20.87 -2.40 9.41
CA ASN A 63 -20.24 -3.51 8.69
C ASN A 63 -19.63 -3.04 7.37
N TYR A 64 -20.35 -2.24 6.58
CA TYR A 64 -19.83 -1.68 5.33
C TYR A 64 -18.56 -0.86 5.53
N ARG A 65 -18.57 0.03 6.52
CA ARG A 65 -17.40 0.87 6.86
C ARG A 65 -16.20 0.00 7.26
N ASN A 66 -16.41 -1.02 8.08
CA ASN A 66 -15.34 -1.89 8.56
C ASN A 66 -14.80 -2.81 7.46
N LEU A 67 -15.66 -3.31 6.57
CA LEU A 67 -15.25 -4.03 5.35
C LEU A 67 -14.40 -3.15 4.45
N SER A 68 -14.77 -1.88 4.28
CA SER A 68 -14.00 -0.93 3.47
C SER A 68 -12.57 -0.75 4.00
N LYS A 69 -12.41 -0.68 5.33
CA LYS A 69 -11.09 -0.60 6.00
C LYS A 69 -10.25 -1.85 5.79
N LEU A 70 -10.88 -3.03 5.85
CA LEU A 70 -10.22 -4.32 5.67
C LEU A 70 -9.79 -4.61 4.23
N LYS A 71 -10.54 -4.11 3.24
CA LYS A 71 -10.39 -4.48 1.82
C LYS A 71 -8.94 -4.51 1.36
N ILE A 72 -8.23 -3.39 1.49
CA ILE A 72 -6.85 -3.26 1.00
C ILE A 72 -5.90 -4.11 1.83
N SER A 73 -6.05 -4.14 3.16
CA SER A 73 -5.18 -4.95 4.04
C SER A 73 -5.25 -6.41 3.66
N MET A 74 -6.46 -6.92 3.41
CA MET A 74 -6.67 -8.32 3.10
C MET A 74 -6.17 -8.67 1.70
N MET A 75 -6.31 -7.76 0.73
CA MET A 75 -5.72 -7.92 -0.60
C MET A 75 -4.19 -7.99 -0.53
N ASN A 76 -3.56 -7.09 0.24
CA ASN A 76 -2.10 -7.08 0.38
C ASN A 76 -1.59 -8.26 1.23
N HIS A 77 -2.34 -8.73 2.23
CA HIS A 77 -1.95 -9.85 3.08
C HIS A 77 -2.31 -11.23 2.51
N GLY A 78 -2.85 -11.31 1.29
CA GLY A 78 -3.21 -12.58 0.64
C GLY A 78 -4.39 -13.29 1.30
N THR A 79 -5.25 -12.55 2.01
CA THR A 79 -6.45 -13.09 2.67
C THR A 79 -7.75 -12.73 1.93
N THR A 80 -7.67 -12.52 0.61
CA THR A 80 -8.83 -12.18 -0.24
C THR A 80 -10.01 -13.16 -0.09
N ASP A 81 -9.75 -14.45 0.06
CA ASP A 81 -10.81 -15.45 0.25
C ASP A 81 -11.59 -15.22 1.54
N LYS A 82 -10.91 -14.83 2.62
CA LYS A 82 -11.58 -14.46 3.87
C LYS A 82 -12.40 -13.19 3.70
N PHE A 83 -11.88 -12.19 2.97
CA PHE A 83 -12.61 -10.96 2.68
C PHE A 83 -13.90 -11.26 1.91
N ASN A 84 -13.83 -12.14 0.91
CA ASN A 84 -14.98 -12.56 0.12
C ASN A 84 -16.05 -13.24 1.00
N LYS A 85 -15.65 -14.05 1.99
CA LYS A 85 -16.61 -14.66 2.95
C LYS A 85 -17.34 -13.61 3.79
N LEU A 86 -16.63 -12.61 4.33
CA LEU A 86 -17.25 -11.51 5.08
C LEU A 86 -18.19 -10.67 4.20
N MET A 87 -17.82 -10.47 2.93
CA MET A 87 -18.67 -9.80 1.94
C MET A 87 -19.93 -10.59 1.63
N VAL A 88 -19.86 -11.92 1.48
CA VAL A 88 -21.06 -12.76 1.31
C VAL A 88 -21.99 -12.62 2.51
N GLY A 89 -21.46 -12.71 3.74
CA GLY A 89 -22.27 -12.50 4.95
C GLY A 89 -22.93 -11.11 5.01
N TYR A 90 -22.27 -10.07 4.49
CA TYR A 90 -22.84 -8.73 4.38
C TYR A 90 -23.98 -8.66 3.35
N VAL A 91 -23.79 -9.27 2.18
CA VAL A 91 -24.79 -9.32 1.11
C VAL A 91 -26.01 -10.12 1.54
N ASP A 92 -25.82 -11.26 2.20
CA ASP A 92 -26.91 -12.10 2.71
C ASP A 92 -27.76 -11.38 3.78
N ALA A 93 -27.11 -10.59 4.63
CA ALA A 93 -27.79 -9.75 5.62
C ALA A 93 -28.53 -8.58 4.96
N SER A 94 -27.90 -7.94 3.98
CA SER A 94 -28.49 -6.83 3.22
C SER A 94 -29.69 -7.26 2.39
N SER A 95 -29.67 -8.47 1.84
CA SER A 95 -30.80 -9.04 1.10
C SER A 95 -32.03 -9.22 2.02
N SER A 96 -31.85 -9.82 3.20
CA SER A 96 -32.92 -9.89 4.21
C SER A 96 -33.42 -8.52 4.66
N PHE A 97 -32.54 -7.51 4.73
CA PHE A 97 -32.95 -6.14 5.05
C PHE A 97 -33.84 -5.53 3.95
N GLN A 98 -33.48 -5.73 2.69
CA GLN A 98 -34.26 -5.27 1.53
C GLN A 98 -35.63 -5.96 1.45
N GLU A 99 -35.70 -7.25 1.82
CA GLU A 99 -36.94 -8.02 1.95
C GLU A 99 -37.80 -7.62 3.17
N ARG A 100 -37.37 -6.59 3.93
CA ARG A 100 -38.02 -6.09 5.16
C ARG A 100 -38.09 -7.14 6.28
N GLN A 101 -37.25 -8.16 6.23
CA GLN A 101 -37.09 -9.16 7.29
C GLN A 101 -36.10 -8.64 8.34
N PHE A 102 -36.43 -7.54 9.01
CA PHE A 102 -35.48 -6.79 9.84
C PHE A 102 -34.92 -7.61 11.01
N LEU A 103 -35.70 -8.50 11.62
CA LEU A 103 -35.19 -9.38 12.68
C LEU A 103 -34.17 -10.39 12.16
N ALA A 104 -34.39 -10.95 10.97
CA ALA A 104 -33.45 -11.86 10.33
C ALA A 104 -32.19 -11.13 9.87
N ALA A 105 -32.37 -9.96 9.24
CA ALA A 105 -31.29 -9.09 8.79
C ALA A 105 -30.39 -8.68 9.97
N ARG A 106 -30.97 -8.24 11.09
CA ARG A 106 -30.26 -7.91 12.32
C ARG A 106 -29.35 -9.04 12.77
N LYS A 107 -29.88 -10.26 12.92
CA LYS A 107 -29.11 -11.43 13.37
C LYS A 107 -27.93 -11.72 12.44
N LYS A 108 -28.15 -11.67 11.12
CA LYS A 108 -27.09 -11.87 10.13
C LYS A 108 -26.04 -10.76 10.18
N PHE A 109 -26.46 -9.50 10.31
CA PHE A 109 -25.55 -8.37 10.44
C PHE A 109 -24.73 -8.42 11.74
N GLU A 110 -25.34 -8.77 12.87
CA GLU A 110 -24.66 -8.98 14.15
C GLU A 110 -23.62 -10.08 14.07
N GLN A 111 -23.94 -11.20 13.42
CA GLN A 111 -22.99 -12.29 13.21
C GLN A 111 -21.81 -11.84 12.34
N ASN A 112 -22.10 -11.21 11.19
CA ASN A 112 -21.05 -10.68 10.33
C ASN A 112 -20.20 -9.60 11.03
N ALA A 113 -20.80 -8.78 11.89
CA ALA A 113 -20.07 -7.77 12.68
C ALA A 113 -19.03 -8.41 13.61
N LYS A 114 -19.34 -9.57 14.22
CA LYS A 114 -18.41 -10.33 15.05
C LYS A 114 -17.24 -10.86 14.22
N GLU A 115 -17.53 -11.50 13.09
CA GLU A 115 -16.52 -12.05 12.17
C GLU A 115 -15.59 -10.95 11.62
N ILE A 116 -16.16 -9.80 11.23
CA ILE A 116 -15.41 -8.61 10.81
C ILE A 116 -14.50 -8.13 11.94
N LYS A 117 -15.01 -8.03 13.18
CA LYS A 117 -14.22 -7.57 14.34
C LYS A 117 -13.05 -8.51 14.64
N GLU A 118 -13.27 -9.82 14.53
CA GLU A 118 -12.22 -10.84 14.70
C GLU A 118 -11.13 -10.70 13.63
N GLU A 119 -11.50 -10.55 12.36
CA GLU A 119 -10.52 -10.38 11.28
C GLU A 119 -9.81 -9.02 11.37
N CYS A 120 -10.51 -7.96 11.79
CA CYS A 120 -9.87 -6.68 12.13
C CYS A 120 -8.82 -6.85 13.21
N LYS A 121 -9.13 -7.57 14.30
CA LYS A 121 -8.16 -7.81 15.37
C LYS A 121 -6.95 -8.59 14.86
N SER A 122 -7.17 -9.69 14.14
CA SER A 122 -6.09 -10.49 13.55
C SER A 122 -5.21 -9.65 12.60
N THR A 123 -5.83 -8.78 11.81
CA THR A 123 -5.14 -7.88 10.88
C THR A 123 -4.34 -6.81 11.62
N SER A 124 -4.92 -6.16 12.63
CA SER A 124 -4.24 -5.15 13.44
C SER A 124 -3.05 -5.70 14.21
N GLU A 125 -3.10 -6.95 14.69
CA GLU A 125 -1.94 -7.61 15.32
C GLU A 125 -0.76 -7.78 14.34
N LYS A 126 -1.03 -8.03 13.05
CA LYS A 126 0.03 -8.06 12.03
C LYS A 126 0.67 -6.69 11.88
N TYR A 127 -0.14 -5.64 11.82
CA TYR A 127 0.38 -4.27 11.75
C TYR A 127 1.13 -3.87 13.01
N LYS A 128 0.69 -4.29 14.21
CA LYS A 128 1.43 -4.09 15.45
C LYS A 128 2.83 -4.71 15.37
N SER A 129 2.96 -5.91 14.81
CA SER A 129 4.26 -6.55 14.59
C SER A 129 5.16 -5.74 13.65
N THR A 130 4.64 -5.31 12.50
CA THR A 130 5.36 -4.44 11.55
C THR A 130 5.76 -3.11 12.19
N TYR A 131 4.83 -2.48 12.92
CA TYR A 131 5.07 -1.26 13.68
C TYR A 131 6.22 -1.43 14.68
N SER A 132 6.20 -2.48 15.52
CA SER A 132 7.27 -2.70 16.51
C SER A 132 8.63 -2.95 15.86
N LYS A 133 8.66 -3.66 14.73
CA LYS A 133 9.89 -3.86 13.95
C LYS A 133 10.43 -2.53 13.42
N LEU A 134 9.59 -1.75 12.72
CA LEU A 134 9.97 -0.46 12.16
C LEU A 134 10.33 0.56 13.23
N ALA A 135 9.64 0.57 14.38
CA ALA A 135 9.96 1.44 15.49
C ALA A 135 11.40 1.24 15.95
N LYS A 136 11.85 -0.01 16.10
CA LYS A 136 13.22 -0.33 16.46
C LYS A 136 14.21 0.08 15.36
N ASP A 137 13.96 -0.34 14.13
CA ASP A 137 14.92 -0.17 13.03
C ASP A 137 15.05 1.31 12.63
N ALA A 138 13.93 2.03 12.49
CA ALA A 138 13.91 3.45 12.16
C ALA A 138 14.46 4.32 13.30
N SER A 139 14.24 3.95 14.57
CA SER A 139 14.84 4.65 15.71
C SER A 139 16.36 4.52 15.72
N LYS A 140 16.86 3.31 15.51
CA LYS A 140 18.30 3.07 15.39
C LYS A 140 18.89 3.93 14.27
N LEU A 141 18.27 3.91 13.09
CA LEU A 141 18.74 4.68 11.93
C LEU A 141 18.71 6.20 12.17
N ALA A 142 17.65 6.72 12.77
CA ALA A 142 17.53 8.14 13.09
C ALA A 142 18.57 8.59 14.12
N ILE A 143 18.83 7.78 15.17
CA ILE A 143 19.84 8.07 16.19
C ILE A 143 21.24 8.02 15.59
N GLU A 144 21.56 6.98 14.81
CA GLU A 144 22.85 6.86 14.12
C GLU A 144 23.12 8.10 13.25
N ARG A 145 22.10 8.59 12.53
CA ARG A 145 22.19 9.79 11.70
C ARG A 145 22.44 11.07 12.50
N LYS A 146 21.92 11.17 13.73
CA LYS A 146 22.15 12.32 14.61
C LYS A 146 23.54 12.31 15.25
N ILE A 147 24.02 11.13 15.67
CA ILE A 147 25.34 10.98 16.29
C ILE A 147 26.44 11.17 15.25
N ASN A 148 26.25 10.61 14.06
CA ASN A 148 27.20 10.65 12.96
C ASN A 148 26.59 11.37 11.74
N PRO A 149 26.45 12.71 11.78
CA PRO A 149 25.99 13.46 10.64
C PRO A 149 27.02 13.35 9.51
N GLU A 150 26.60 12.93 8.31
CA GLU A 150 27.52 12.93 7.15
C GLU A 150 27.83 14.36 6.74
N ALA A 151 29.05 14.57 6.25
CA ALA A 151 29.44 15.83 5.65
C ALA A 151 28.49 16.21 4.50
N GLY A 152 27.93 17.42 4.56
CA GLY A 152 26.96 17.87 3.57
C GLY A 152 25.55 17.28 3.76
N SER A 153 25.18 16.81 4.95
CA SER A 153 23.77 16.54 5.29
C SER A 153 22.93 17.82 5.31
N SER A 154 21.60 17.71 5.21
CA SER A 154 20.74 18.89 5.37
C SER A 154 20.77 19.42 6.79
N ALA A 155 20.87 20.74 6.96
CA ALA A 155 20.90 21.38 8.27
C ALA A 155 19.63 21.08 9.10
N ASN A 156 18.50 20.84 8.44
CA ASN A 156 17.22 20.53 9.09
C ASN A 156 16.91 19.03 9.18
N LEU A 157 17.80 18.14 8.71
CA LEU A 157 17.51 16.71 8.62
C LEU A 157 17.09 16.14 9.98
N SER A 158 17.85 16.43 11.05
CA SER A 158 17.54 15.92 12.39
C SER A 158 16.12 16.28 12.85
N SER A 159 15.69 17.52 12.62
CA SER A 159 14.36 18.00 13.01
C SER A 159 13.24 17.31 12.21
N VAL A 160 13.48 17.05 10.92
CA VAL A 160 12.52 16.30 10.08
C VAL A 160 12.40 14.86 10.56
N LEU A 161 13.51 14.19 10.87
CA LEU A 161 13.50 12.82 11.39
C LEU A 161 12.81 12.73 12.76
N GLU A 162 13.02 13.70 13.64
CA GLU A 162 12.31 13.81 14.92
C GLU A 162 10.80 13.98 14.75
N THR A 163 10.40 14.79 13.78
CA THR A 163 8.97 15.01 13.49
C THR A 163 8.31 13.70 13.07
N HIS A 164 8.91 12.98 12.12
CA HIS A 164 8.40 11.66 11.71
C HIS A 164 8.38 10.66 12.86
N MET A 165 9.45 10.61 13.67
CA MET A 165 9.52 9.73 14.84
C MET A 165 8.39 10.00 15.84
N ASN A 166 8.21 11.26 16.23
CA ASN A 166 7.20 11.65 17.22
C ASN A 166 5.78 11.35 16.70
N ASN A 167 5.51 11.66 15.43
CA ASN A 167 4.22 11.34 14.81
C ASN A 167 3.98 9.82 14.77
N ALA A 168 5.00 9.03 14.44
CA ALA A 168 4.91 7.58 14.43
C ALA A 168 4.60 7.01 15.82
N LEU A 169 5.32 7.46 16.85
CA LEU A 169 5.13 6.99 18.23
C LEU A 169 3.76 7.39 18.78
N GLN A 170 3.33 8.64 18.56
CA GLN A 170 2.03 9.12 19.01
C GLN A 170 0.88 8.33 18.36
N THR A 171 0.90 8.19 17.04
CA THR A 171 -0.14 7.43 16.32
C THR A 171 -0.09 5.94 16.66
N GLY A 172 1.10 5.37 16.86
CA GLY A 172 1.26 3.98 17.29
C GLY A 172 0.64 3.69 18.65
N GLY A 173 0.80 4.59 19.62
CA GLY A 173 0.14 4.48 20.92
C GLY A 173 -1.38 4.50 20.80
N ILE A 174 -1.94 5.42 20.00
CA ILE A 174 -3.39 5.46 19.73
C ILE A 174 -3.87 4.16 19.07
N ALA A 175 -3.10 3.61 18.12
CA ALA A 175 -3.45 2.36 17.45
C ALA A 175 -3.48 1.17 18.42
N GLU A 176 -2.54 1.13 19.37
CA GLU A 176 -2.46 0.10 20.40
C GLU A 176 -3.64 0.17 21.39
N ASP A 177 -4.05 1.37 21.79
CA ASP A 177 -5.27 1.56 22.58
C ASP A 177 -6.50 1.06 21.81
N LEU A 178 -6.63 1.44 20.54
CA LEU A 178 -7.75 1.04 19.69
C LEU A 178 -7.79 -0.47 19.44
N LEU A 179 -6.66 -1.19 19.46
CA LEU A 179 -6.61 -2.63 19.17
C LEU A 179 -7.58 -3.44 20.03
N ASN A 180 -7.75 -3.05 21.31
CA ASN A 180 -8.61 -3.75 22.26
C ASN A 180 -10.09 -3.33 22.15
N TYR A 181 -10.34 -2.04 21.91
CA TYR A 181 -11.70 -1.48 21.95
C TYR A 181 -12.36 -1.41 20.56
N ASN A 182 -11.60 -1.01 19.54
CA ASN A 182 -12.05 -0.84 18.16
C ASN A 182 -10.95 -1.27 17.17
N PRO A 183 -10.76 -2.59 16.98
CA PRO A 183 -9.65 -3.12 16.20
C PRO A 183 -9.68 -2.72 14.73
N CYS A 184 -10.85 -2.40 14.15
CA CYS A 184 -10.92 -1.97 12.76
C CYS A 184 -10.33 -0.57 12.54
N ASP A 185 -10.47 0.33 13.51
CA ASP A 185 -9.87 1.67 13.45
C ASP A 185 -8.38 1.61 13.72
N SER A 186 -7.94 0.68 14.56
CA SER A 186 -6.52 0.40 14.83
C SER A 186 -5.73 0.14 13.54
N ILE A 187 -6.31 -0.53 12.53
CA ILE A 187 -5.66 -0.78 11.22
C ILE A 187 -5.18 0.52 10.56
N SER A 188 -6.11 1.47 10.36
CA SER A 188 -5.79 2.74 9.69
C SER A 188 -4.79 3.57 10.49
N VAL A 189 -4.87 3.54 11.82
CA VAL A 189 -3.93 4.28 12.67
C VAL A 189 -2.54 3.64 12.67
N TYR A 190 -2.43 2.31 12.71
CA TYR A 190 -1.15 1.63 12.56
C TYR A 190 -0.52 1.89 11.18
N ARG A 191 -1.30 1.89 10.11
CA ARG A 191 -0.82 2.25 8.75
C ARG A 191 -0.18 3.63 8.73
N ASN A 192 -0.86 4.63 9.30
CA ASN A 192 -0.33 5.99 9.39
C ASN A 192 0.98 6.03 10.19
N SER A 193 1.07 5.27 11.28
CA SER A 193 2.29 5.18 12.09
C SER A 193 3.45 4.54 11.32
N ILE A 194 3.18 3.41 10.65
CA ILE A 194 4.13 2.72 9.78
C ILE A 194 4.62 3.65 8.67
N PHE A 195 3.71 4.38 8.01
CA PHE A 195 4.07 5.38 7.00
C PHE A 195 5.09 6.39 7.54
N GLN A 196 4.89 6.92 8.76
CA GLN A 196 5.83 7.87 9.35
C GLN A 196 7.22 7.26 9.59
N PHE A 197 7.31 5.99 10.01
CA PHE A 197 8.61 5.31 10.08
C PHE A 197 9.24 5.11 8.71
N LEU A 198 8.46 4.77 7.69
CA LEU A 198 8.96 4.62 6.31
C LEU A 198 9.46 5.95 5.74
N MET A 199 8.85 7.08 6.15
CA MET A 199 9.32 8.41 5.80
C MET A 199 10.69 8.74 6.40
N ILE A 200 11.11 8.11 7.50
CA ILE A 200 12.48 8.24 8.03
C ILE A 200 13.48 7.63 7.05
N TYR A 201 13.21 6.41 6.56
CA TYR A 201 14.05 5.77 5.54
C TYR A 201 14.12 6.60 4.27
N TYR A 202 12.96 7.01 3.76
CA TYR A 202 12.85 7.87 2.59
C TYR A 202 13.72 9.12 2.74
N THR A 203 13.56 9.84 3.84
CA THR A 203 14.24 11.12 4.08
C THR A 203 15.76 10.94 4.14
N ILE A 204 16.23 9.91 4.85
CA ILE A 204 17.66 9.61 4.97
C ILE A 204 18.25 9.20 3.62
N ASN A 205 17.59 8.29 2.90
CA ASN A 205 18.07 7.79 1.62
C ASN A 205 18.04 8.89 0.55
N LYS A 206 17.02 9.76 0.57
CA LYS A 206 16.93 10.91 -0.32
C LYS A 206 17.99 11.97 -0.02
N ASP A 207 18.26 12.26 1.26
CA ASP A 207 19.33 13.19 1.64
C ASP A 207 20.71 12.67 1.22
N LYS A 208 21.01 11.38 1.45
CA LYS A 208 22.25 10.71 1.02
C LYS A 208 22.51 10.82 -0.49
N ASN A 209 21.45 10.86 -1.29
CA ASN A 209 21.50 10.85 -2.74
C ASN A 209 21.08 12.19 -3.38
N ARG A 210 20.95 13.25 -2.59
CA ARG A 210 20.40 14.54 -3.07
C ARG A 210 21.23 15.20 -4.16
N TYR A 211 22.54 14.98 -4.13
CA TYR A 211 23.51 15.56 -5.06
C TYR A 211 23.72 14.72 -6.32
N LEU A 212 23.05 13.57 -6.45
CA LEU A 212 23.15 12.76 -7.66
C LEU A 212 22.56 13.48 -8.87
N THR A 213 23.32 13.51 -9.95
CA THR A 213 22.88 13.89 -11.29
C THR A 213 21.87 12.86 -11.84
N ALA A 214 21.14 13.25 -12.89
CA ALA A 214 20.17 12.35 -13.54
C ALA A 214 20.81 11.05 -14.05
N LYS A 215 22.06 11.12 -14.54
CA LYS A 215 22.81 9.95 -15.00
C LYS A 215 23.17 9.01 -13.85
N GLU A 216 23.68 9.56 -12.74
CA GLU A 216 24.04 8.74 -11.57
C GLU A 216 22.80 8.11 -10.92
N ARG A 217 21.66 8.81 -10.91
CA ARG A 217 20.39 8.25 -10.46
C ARG A 217 19.94 7.07 -11.33
N LEU A 218 20.10 7.18 -12.64
CA LEU A 218 19.83 6.08 -13.56
C LEU A 218 20.74 4.88 -13.30
N GLU A 219 22.04 5.10 -13.12
CA GLU A 219 23.00 4.03 -12.81
C GLU A 219 22.71 3.32 -11.47
N LYS A 220 22.16 4.05 -10.49
CA LYS A 220 21.74 3.50 -9.19
C LYS A 220 20.29 3.01 -9.14
N ASN A 221 19.55 3.09 -10.24
CA ASN A 221 18.11 2.81 -10.31
C ASN A 221 17.28 3.58 -9.26
N LEU A 222 17.63 4.86 -9.01
CA LEU A 222 16.92 5.80 -8.13
C LEU A 222 16.12 6.81 -8.97
N LEU A 223 15.15 6.30 -9.70
CA LEU A 223 14.40 7.00 -10.75
C LEU A 223 13.12 7.66 -10.24
N ILE A 224 12.47 7.06 -9.24
CA ILE A 224 11.21 7.51 -8.67
C ILE A 224 11.34 7.69 -7.15
N ASP A 225 10.42 8.42 -6.53
CA ASP A 225 10.47 8.68 -5.09
C ASP A 225 10.36 7.40 -4.25
N ASP A 226 9.59 6.41 -4.71
CA ASP A 226 9.46 5.10 -4.05
C ASP A 226 10.81 4.35 -3.93
N ASP A 227 11.82 4.68 -4.76
CA ASP A 227 13.13 4.03 -4.75
C ASP A 227 13.98 4.34 -3.51
N TYR A 228 13.60 5.38 -2.79
CA TYR A 228 14.23 5.72 -1.52
C TYR A 228 13.66 4.92 -0.34
N ILE A 229 12.60 4.12 -0.56
CA ILE A 229 12.08 3.16 0.40
C ILE A 229 12.84 1.83 0.23
N PRO A 230 13.30 1.18 1.32
CA PRO A 230 13.93 -0.13 1.23
C PRO A 230 12.99 -1.17 0.62
N ALA A 231 13.52 -2.03 -0.26
CA ALA A 231 12.72 -2.99 -1.01
C ALA A 231 11.94 -3.96 -0.10
N GLU A 232 12.49 -4.31 1.05
CA GLU A 232 11.83 -5.15 2.05
C GLU A 232 10.57 -4.51 2.67
N TYR A 233 10.43 -3.19 2.57
CA TYR A 233 9.32 -2.42 3.13
C TYR A 233 8.40 -1.81 2.08
N ILE A 234 8.64 -2.04 0.78
CA ILE A 234 7.84 -1.41 -0.29
C ILE A 234 6.37 -1.82 -0.21
N LYS A 235 6.09 -3.05 0.21
CA LYS A 235 4.73 -3.54 0.37
C LYS A 235 4.02 -2.89 1.57
N ASP A 236 4.73 -2.68 2.67
CA ASP A 236 4.21 -1.95 3.83
C ASP A 236 3.98 -0.47 3.49
N TYR A 237 4.84 0.11 2.64
CA TYR A 237 4.66 1.46 2.11
C TYR A 237 3.39 1.57 1.26
N ASP A 238 3.21 0.69 0.28
CA ASP A 238 2.02 0.64 -0.57
C ASP A 238 0.74 0.50 0.26
N ASP A 239 0.78 -0.40 1.24
CA ASP A 239 -0.36 -0.65 2.10
C ASP A 239 -0.69 0.54 3.01
N SER A 240 0.33 1.26 3.49
CA SER A 240 0.16 2.48 4.28
C SER A 240 -0.45 3.64 3.47
N LEU A 241 -0.29 3.61 2.14
CA LEU A 241 -0.92 4.52 1.18
C LEU A 241 -2.26 4.01 0.68
N GLU A 242 -2.83 2.98 1.31
CA GLU A 242 -4.11 2.37 0.91
C GLU A 242 -4.10 1.88 -0.55
N SER A 243 -2.93 1.45 -1.03
CA SER A 243 -2.73 0.96 -2.39
C SER A 243 -2.56 -0.56 -2.43
N ILE A 244 -3.13 -1.19 -3.45
CA ILE A 244 -2.90 -2.62 -3.71
C ILE A 244 -1.51 -2.77 -4.31
N SER A 245 -0.61 -3.44 -3.60
CA SER A 245 0.83 -3.46 -3.91
C SER A 245 1.12 -4.00 -5.32
N VAL A 246 0.40 -5.04 -5.77
CA VAL A 246 0.55 -5.58 -7.13
C VAL A 246 0.22 -4.55 -8.22
N ASN A 247 -0.79 -3.72 -8.00
CA ASN A 247 -1.16 -2.67 -8.96
C ASN A 247 -0.17 -1.52 -8.91
N ARG A 248 0.30 -1.15 -7.70
CA ARG A 248 1.29 -0.10 -7.53
C ARG A 248 2.64 -0.47 -8.11
N GLU A 249 3.06 -1.74 -8.03
CA GLU A 249 4.28 -2.23 -8.66
C GLU A 249 4.26 -2.08 -10.19
N LYS A 250 3.14 -2.42 -10.83
CA LYS A 250 2.96 -2.18 -12.27
C LYS A 250 3.05 -0.70 -12.64
N ALA A 251 2.52 0.17 -11.77
CA ALA A 251 2.63 1.62 -11.96
C ALA A 251 4.08 2.09 -11.81
N ARG A 252 4.80 1.63 -10.78
CA ARG A 252 6.22 1.95 -10.60
C ARG A 252 7.05 1.54 -11.81
N GLU A 253 6.85 0.35 -12.37
CA GLU A 253 7.59 -0.10 -13.55
C GLU A 253 7.34 0.82 -14.75
N LYS A 254 6.07 1.21 -14.97
CA LYS A 254 5.73 2.19 -16.01
C LYS A 254 6.40 3.54 -15.77
N ASP A 255 6.36 4.04 -14.53
CA ASP A 255 6.96 5.32 -14.14
C ASP A 255 8.49 5.30 -14.36
N ARG A 256 9.17 4.18 -14.02
CA ARG A 256 10.60 3.97 -14.29
C ARG A 256 10.91 4.04 -15.77
N GLU A 257 10.16 3.32 -16.60
CA GLU A 257 10.37 3.31 -18.05
C GLU A 257 10.19 4.69 -18.68
N GLU A 258 9.20 5.46 -18.22
CA GLU A 258 8.99 6.84 -18.65
C GLU A 258 10.17 7.74 -18.27
N VAL A 259 10.67 7.63 -17.03
CA VAL A 259 11.85 8.39 -16.58
C VAL A 259 13.11 7.99 -17.35
N LYS A 260 13.35 6.69 -17.56
CA LYS A 260 14.49 6.19 -18.38
C LYS A 260 14.46 6.76 -19.79
N LYS A 261 13.28 6.77 -20.42
CA LYS A 261 13.08 7.33 -21.76
C LYS A 261 13.37 8.84 -21.77
N MET A 262 12.89 9.58 -20.78
CA MET A 262 13.16 11.02 -20.66
C MET A 262 14.64 11.33 -20.47
N ILE A 263 15.35 10.56 -19.63
CA ILE A 263 16.79 10.75 -19.40
C ILE A 263 17.57 10.42 -20.68
N SER A 264 17.23 9.32 -21.36
CA SER A 264 17.87 8.93 -22.62
C SER A 264 17.66 9.95 -23.74
N LEU A 265 16.46 10.54 -23.83
CA LEU A 265 16.18 11.62 -24.78
C LEU A 265 17.03 12.87 -24.50
N ARG A 266 17.28 13.19 -23.23
CA ARG A 266 18.03 14.39 -22.83
C ARG A 266 19.54 14.23 -22.93
N TYR A 267 20.07 13.02 -22.73
CA TYR A 267 21.51 12.77 -22.61
C TYR A 267 22.08 11.75 -23.62
N GLY A 268 21.25 11.27 -24.56
CA GLY A 268 21.59 10.18 -25.48
C GLY A 268 21.35 8.79 -24.86
N GLU A 269 21.39 7.73 -25.68
CA GLU A 269 21.28 6.35 -25.20
C GLU A 269 22.38 6.07 -24.18
N THR A 270 22.00 5.96 -22.91
CA THR A 270 22.88 5.50 -21.86
C THR A 270 22.93 3.99 -21.94
N LYS A 271 24.11 3.42 -22.19
CA LYS A 271 24.32 1.97 -22.08
C LYS A 271 24.19 1.58 -20.61
N ALA A 272 22.96 1.35 -20.13
CA ALA A 272 22.73 0.62 -18.90
C ALA A 272 23.33 -0.78 -19.11
N LYS A 273 24.36 -1.13 -18.34
CA LYS A 273 24.87 -2.50 -18.33
C LYS A 273 23.80 -3.36 -17.68
N ASP A 274 23.08 -4.12 -18.50
CA ASP A 274 22.23 -5.21 -18.02
C ASP A 274 23.08 -6.17 -17.19
N GLN A 275 22.88 -6.17 -15.87
CA GLN A 275 23.27 -7.29 -15.02
C GLN A 275 22.22 -8.38 -15.16
N SER A 276 22.15 -8.99 -16.35
CA SER A 276 21.58 -10.34 -16.50
C SER A 276 22.78 -11.29 -16.61
N GLY A 277 23.21 -11.80 -15.46
CA GLY A 277 24.13 -12.93 -15.41
C GLY A 277 23.41 -14.18 -15.93
N LYS A 278 23.55 -14.46 -17.23
CA LYS A 278 23.35 -15.80 -17.78
C LYS A 278 24.73 -16.40 -18.04
N ASN A 279 25.03 -17.46 -17.28
CA ASN A 279 26.16 -18.36 -17.46
C ASN A 279 26.28 -18.81 -18.93
N PRO A 280 27.49 -18.84 -19.52
CA PRO A 280 27.72 -19.63 -20.72
C PRO A 280 28.16 -21.04 -20.30
N THR A 281 27.24 -21.99 -20.41
CA THR A 281 27.57 -23.41 -20.51
C THR A 281 28.19 -23.67 -21.89
N ASN A 282 29.29 -24.42 -21.88
CA ASN A 282 30.02 -24.96 -23.04
C ASN A 282 29.13 -25.39 -24.22
N GLU A 283 29.51 -24.98 -25.43
CA GLU A 283 29.55 -25.89 -26.59
C GLU A 283 30.80 -25.62 -27.44
N LYS A 284 31.54 -26.69 -27.66
CA LYS A 284 32.73 -26.82 -28.50
C LYS A 284 32.29 -27.35 -29.86
N PRO A 285 32.86 -26.87 -30.98
CA PRO A 285 33.04 -27.73 -32.15
C PRO A 285 34.50 -28.16 -32.29
N SER A 286 34.67 -29.47 -32.35
CA SER A 286 35.88 -30.19 -32.71
C SER A 286 36.10 -30.14 -34.23
N GLN A 287 37.33 -29.91 -34.68
CA GLN A 287 38.05 -30.69 -35.71
C GLN A 287 39.43 -30.05 -35.97
N THR A 288 40.54 -30.57 -35.45
CA THR A 288 41.40 -31.73 -35.82
C THR A 288 42.47 -31.41 -36.89
N SER A 289 43.72 -31.59 -36.45
CA SER A 289 44.97 -31.99 -37.17
C SER A 289 45.58 -30.99 -38.18
N THR A 290 46.89 -30.77 -38.30
CA THR A 290 48.07 -31.60 -37.96
C THR A 290 49.33 -30.73 -37.87
N ASP A 291 50.35 -31.26 -37.21
CA ASP A 291 51.72 -30.78 -37.02
C ASP A 291 52.44 -30.17 -38.23
N ASN A 292 53.30 -29.16 -37.98
CA ASN A 292 54.74 -29.24 -38.27
C ASN A 292 55.55 -28.05 -37.70
N LYS A 293 56.32 -28.35 -36.65
CA LYS A 293 57.77 -28.17 -36.42
C LYS A 293 58.57 -27.04 -37.13
N THR A 294 59.49 -26.48 -36.33
CA THR A 294 60.80 -25.85 -36.66
C THR A 294 60.73 -24.41 -37.20
N GLU A 295 61.56 -23.44 -36.79
CA GLU A 295 62.90 -23.46 -36.22
C GLU A 295 63.23 -22.08 -35.61
N THR A 296 63.89 -22.09 -34.45
CA THR A 296 64.55 -20.93 -33.82
C THR A 296 65.90 -20.69 -34.49
N LYS A 297 66.28 -19.42 -34.74
CA LYS A 297 67.70 -19.02 -34.80
C LYS A 297 67.89 -17.51 -34.56
N ASP A 298 68.34 -17.24 -33.33
CA ASP A 298 69.44 -16.39 -32.89
C ASP A 298 69.97 -15.21 -33.75
N GLU A 299 70.04 -14.09 -33.01
CA GLU A 299 71.18 -13.18 -32.79
C GLU A 299 71.83 -12.35 -33.91
N LYS A 300 71.61 -11.03 -33.72
CA LYS A 300 72.61 -9.96 -33.46
C LYS A 300 73.14 -9.09 -34.63
N PRO A 301 73.55 -7.85 -34.28
CA PRO A 301 73.47 -6.67 -35.14
C PRO A 301 74.81 -6.37 -35.80
N ASN A 302 74.83 -5.41 -36.73
CA ASN A 302 76.00 -4.57 -36.86
C ASN A 302 75.72 -3.13 -37.33
N ASP A 303 76.56 -2.26 -36.80
CA ASP A 303 76.62 -0.82 -36.87
C ASP A 303 76.99 -0.25 -38.25
N LYS A 304 76.58 1.02 -38.42
CA LYS A 304 77.28 2.16 -39.08
C LYS A 304 78.16 1.90 -40.30
N LYS A 305 77.81 2.61 -41.38
CA LYS A 305 78.62 3.75 -41.85
C LYS A 305 77.75 4.77 -42.56
#